data_AF-A0A7L0MFB3-F1
#
_entry.id   AF-A0A7L0MFB3-F1
#
_cell.length_a   1.000
_cell.length_b   1.000
_cell.length_c   1.000
_cell.angle_alpha   90.00
_cell.angle_beta   90.00
_cell.angle_gamma   90.00
#
_symmetry.space_group_name_H-M   'P 1'
#
loop_
_entity.id
_entity.type
_entity.pdbx_description
1 polymer ?
#
loop_
_entity_poly.entity_id
_entity_poly.type
_entity_poly.pdbx_seq_one_letter_code
_entity_poly.pdbx_strand_id
1 'polypeptide(L)'
;CAFYSIRKYTRIVSKEQCESYKEDFYAEYGEYRTLHAWIESITKRFMNFDERRKLLPPESKEYQVKKDESVSSPSYPSKSP
;
A
#
# COMPACT_ATOMS: atom_id res chain seq x y z
N CYS A 1 11.10 2.30 18.54
CA CYS A 1 10.35 3.24 17.67
C CYS A 1 8.87 3.44 18.03
N ALA A 2 8.14 2.46 18.60
CA ALA A 2 6.72 2.65 18.94
C ALA A 2 6.43 3.63 20.11
N PHE A 3 7.42 3.93 20.96
CA PHE A 3 7.24 4.79 22.14
C PHE A 3 7.25 6.30 21.85
N TYR A 4 7.65 6.75 20.66
CA TYR A 4 7.83 8.19 20.37
C TYR A 4 6.56 8.88 19.82
N SER A 5 5.55 8.12 19.36
CA SER A 5 4.40 8.69 18.63
C SER A 5 3.20 9.04 19.52
N ILE A 6 2.91 8.26 20.58
CA ILE A 6 1.71 8.45 21.42
C ILE A 6 1.79 9.70 22.31
N ARG A 7 2.99 10.18 22.66
CA ARG A 7 3.15 11.37 23.54
C ARG A 7 2.94 12.71 22.84
N LYS A 8 3.05 12.77 21.50
CA LYS A 8 2.98 14.03 20.74
C LYS A 8 1.52 14.48 20.51
N TYR A 9 0.60 13.53 20.34
CA TYR A 9 -0.81 13.79 20.04
C TYR A 9 -1.67 13.52 21.27
N THR A 10 -2.07 14.59 21.96
CA THR A 10 -2.94 14.53 23.14
C THR A 10 -4.39 14.87 22.74
N ARG A 11 -5.32 14.77 23.71
CA ARG A 11 -6.73 15.14 23.46
C ARG A 11 -6.80 16.58 22.94
N ILE A 12 -7.48 16.76 21.81
CA ILE A 12 -7.72 18.08 21.23
C ILE A 12 -8.57 18.90 22.20
N VAL A 13 -8.06 20.05 22.61
CA VAL A 13 -8.77 21.00 23.49
C VAL A 13 -8.89 22.40 22.89
N SER A 14 -8.17 22.69 21.80
CA SER A 14 -8.22 23.98 21.11
C SER A 14 -8.26 23.83 19.60
N LYS A 15 -8.76 24.87 18.92
CA LYS A 15 -8.80 24.93 17.46
C LYS A 15 -7.39 25.00 16.85
N GLU A 16 -6.49 25.73 17.49
CA GLU A 16 -5.09 25.87 17.07
C GLU A 16 -4.34 24.52 17.13
N GLN A 17 -4.56 23.74 18.19
CA GLN A 17 -4.03 22.38 18.29
C GLN A 17 -4.60 21.47 17.19
N CYS A 18 -5.89 21.61 16.87
CA CYS A 18 -6.54 20.84 15.81
C CYS A 18 -5.96 21.15 14.43
N GLU A 19 -5.72 22.42 14.11
CA GLU A 19 -5.13 22.81 12.82
C GLU A 19 -3.66 22.36 12.72
N SER A 20 -2.87 22.50 13.78
CA SER A 20 -1.49 21.99 13.81
C SER A 20 -1.42 20.47 13.59
N TYR A 21 -2.32 19.69 14.21
CA TYR A 21 -2.36 18.24 13.99
C TYR A 21 -2.76 17.88 12.57
N LYS A 22 -3.64 18.69 11.98
CA LYS A 22 -4.08 18.53 10.60
C LYS A 22 -2.95 18.85 9.61
N GLU A 23 -2.18 19.91 9.83
CA GLU A 23 -1.00 20.25 9.04
C GLU A 23 0.08 19.16 9.13
N ASP A 24 0.39 18.71 10.34
CA ASP A 24 1.32 17.59 10.58
C ASP A 24 0.87 16.33 9.82
N PHE A 25 -0.42 16.01 9.86
CA PHE A 25 -0.97 14.87 9.12
C PHE A 25 -0.83 15.06 7.61
N TYR A 26 -1.15 16.24 7.09
CA TYR A 26 -1.07 16.50 5.65
C TYR A 26 0.38 16.48 5.11
N ALA A 27 1.37 16.83 5.93
CA ALA A 27 2.78 16.77 5.55
C ALA A 27 3.23 15.36 5.12
N GLU A 28 2.73 14.32 5.80
CA GLU A 28 3.06 12.92 5.50
C GLU A 28 2.01 12.22 4.62
N TYR A 29 0.82 12.82 4.46
CA TYR A 29 -0.31 12.21 3.77
C TYR A 29 -0.05 11.92 2.28
N GLY A 30 0.78 12.73 1.61
CA GLY A 30 1.15 12.53 0.21
C GLY A 30 1.91 11.21 -0.03
N GLU A 31 2.85 10.90 0.86
CA GLU A 31 3.61 9.63 0.81
C GLU A 31 2.70 8.44 1.10
N TYR A 32 1.84 8.55 2.12
CA TYR A 32 0.84 7.54 2.42
C TYR A 32 -0.07 7.25 1.22
N ARG A 33 -0.57 8.29 0.55
CA ARG A 33 -1.46 8.14 -0.62
C ARG A 33 -0.78 7.41 -1.76
N THR A 34 0.48 7.72 -2.02
CA THR A 34 1.27 7.08 -3.07
C THR A 34 1.50 5.61 -2.77
N LEU A 35 1.90 5.30 -1.54
CA LEU A 35 2.12 3.92 -1.09
C LEU A 35 0.80 3.12 -1.10
N HIS A 36 -0.29 3.73 -0.64
CA HIS A 36 -1.61 3.09 -0.61
C HIS A 36 -2.10 2.75 -2.02
N ALA A 37 -1.97 3.68 -2.98
CA ALA A 37 -2.33 3.44 -4.37
C ALA A 37 -1.49 2.30 -5.01
N TRP A 38 -0.21 2.21 -4.65
CA TRP A 38 0.67 1.13 -5.09
C TRP A 38 0.26 -0.23 -4.51
N ILE A 39 -0.02 -0.30 -3.21
CA ILE A 39 -0.54 -1.52 -2.55
C ILE A 39 -1.86 -1.95 -3.18
N GLU A 40 -2.78 -1.02 -3.45
CA GLU A 40 -4.04 -1.32 -4.14
C GLU A 40 -3.81 -1.88 -5.54
N SER A 41 -2.88 -1.30 -6.30
CA SER A 41 -2.53 -1.76 -7.65
C SER A 41 -2.00 -3.21 -7.63
N ILE A 42 -1.10 -3.52 -6.68
CA ILE A 42 -0.57 -4.88 -6.49
C ILE A 42 -1.71 -5.84 -6.09
N THR A 43 -2.53 -5.45 -5.12
CA THR A 43 -3.64 -6.28 -4.63
C THR A 43 -4.63 -6.61 -5.76
N LYS A 44 -4.97 -5.61 -6.60
CA LYS A 44 -5.82 -5.82 -7.78
C LYS A 44 -5.21 -6.80 -8.79
N ARG A 45 -3.90 -6.71 -9.04
CA ARG A 45 -3.21 -7.69 -9.91
C ARG A 45 -3.34 -9.10 -9.35
N PHE A 46 -3.08 -9.29 -8.06
CA PHE A 46 -3.22 -10.60 -7.41
C PHE A 46 -4.65 -11.14 -7.45
N MET A 47 -5.65 -10.30 -7.21
CA MET A 47 -7.07 -10.71 -7.33
C MET A 47 -7.42 -11.13 -8.75
N ASN A 48 -7.03 -10.35 -9.76
CA ASN A 48 -7.25 -10.71 -11.16
C ASN A 48 -6.55 -12.02 -11.55
N PHE A 49 -5.35 -12.27 -11.02
CA PHE A 49 -4.65 -13.55 -11.22
C PHE A 49 -5.37 -14.71 -10.51
N ASP A 50 -5.88 -14.51 -9.29
CA ASP A 50 -6.63 -15.53 -8.55
C ASP A 50 -7.97 -15.89 -9.24
N GLU A 51 -8.69 -14.90 -9.75
CA GLU A 51 -9.91 -15.10 -10.54
C GLU A 51 -9.63 -15.88 -11.83
N ARG A 52 -8.57 -15.50 -12.57
CA ARG A 52 -8.14 -16.24 -13.77
C ARG A 52 -7.70 -17.67 -13.43
N ARG A 53 -7.07 -17.89 -12.27
CA ARG A 53 -6.68 -19.23 -11.80
C ARG A 53 -7.88 -20.11 -11.51
N LYS A 54 -8.95 -19.57 -10.91
CA LYS A 54 -10.19 -20.33 -10.64
C LYS A 54 -10.93 -20.78 -11.92
N LEU A 55 -10.70 -20.09 -13.03
CA LEU A 55 -11.33 -20.37 -14.33
C LEU A 55 -10.53 -21.33 -15.23
N LEU A 56 -9.27 -21.65 -14.89
CA LEU A 56 -8.42 -22.52 -15.70
C LEU A 56 -8.40 -23.95 -15.14
N PRO A 57 -8.60 -25.00 -15.97
CA PRO A 57 -8.44 -26.39 -15.55
C PRO A 57 -7.00 -26.67 -15.06
N PRO A 58 -6.79 -27.43 -13.97
CA PRO A 58 -5.49 -27.62 -13.33
C PRO A 58 -4.38 -28.25 -14.21
N GLU A 59 -4.71 -28.80 -15.38
CA GLU A 59 -3.76 -29.48 -16.27
C GLU A 59 -3.22 -28.64 -17.44
N SER A 60 -3.59 -27.36 -17.58
CA SER A 60 -3.13 -26.59 -18.73
C SER A 60 -1.68 -26.09 -18.57
N LYS A 61 -0.87 -26.23 -19.63
CA LYS A 61 0.54 -25.78 -19.68
C LYS A 61 0.72 -24.27 -19.42
N GLU A 62 -0.35 -23.49 -19.62
CA GLU A 62 -0.41 -22.04 -19.33
C GLU A 62 -0.32 -21.71 -17.84
N TYR A 63 -0.66 -22.66 -16.96
CA TYR A 63 -0.56 -22.51 -15.51
C TYR A 63 0.90 -22.47 -15.02
N GLN A 64 1.82 -23.16 -15.70
CA GLN A 64 3.23 -23.21 -15.32
C GLN A 64 3.99 -21.95 -15.76
N VAL A 65 3.71 -21.42 -16.97
CA VAL A 65 4.38 -20.22 -17.50
C VAL A 65 4.03 -18.96 -16.72
N LYS A 66 2.79 -18.83 -16.22
CA LYS A 66 2.35 -17.65 -15.44
C LYS A 66 2.87 -17.62 -14.00
N LYS A 67 3.40 -18.74 -13.49
CA LYS A 67 3.93 -18.83 -12.13
C LYS A 67 5.31 -18.16 -12.02
N ASP A 68 6.14 -18.28 -13.05
CA ASP A 68 7.48 -17.69 -13.07
C ASP A 68 7.50 -16.16 -13.22
N GLU A 69 6.51 -15.57 -13.91
CA GLU A 69 6.41 -14.10 -14.04
C GLU A 69 5.87 -13.43 -12.75
N SER A 70 5.22 -14.21 -11.87
CA SER A 70 4.66 -13.71 -10.59
C SER A 70 5.69 -13.47 -9.49
N VAL A 71 6.93 -13.93 -9.68
CA VAL A 71 8.08 -13.74 -8.77
C VAL A 71 8.96 -12.59 -9.25
N SER A 72 8.36 -11.47 -9.68
CA SER A 72 9.07 -10.20 -9.67
C SER A 72 8.70 -9.51 -8.38
N SER A 73 9.59 -9.57 -7.39
CA SER A 73 9.44 -8.89 -6.10
C SER A 73 8.93 -7.46 -6.33
N PRO A 74 7.89 -7.00 -5.61
CA PRO A 74 7.42 -5.63 -5.76
C PRO A 74 8.58 -4.69 -5.42
N SER A 75 9.20 -4.10 -6.45
CA SER A 75 10.22 -3.09 -6.23
C SER A 75 9.51 -1.85 -5.68
N TYR A 76 10.03 -1.33 -4.57
CA TYR A 76 9.55 -0.08 -4.01
C TYR A 76 9.70 1.02 -5.07
N PRO A 77 8.67 1.88 -5.28
CA PRO A 77 8.85 3.04 -6.12
C PRO A 77 10.01 3.88 -5.55
N SER A 78 11.09 3.97 -6.32
CA SER A 78 12.25 4.79 -5.98
C SER A 78 11.78 6.23 -5.78
N LYS A 79 12.28 6.88 -4.72
CA LYS A 79 12.05 8.31 -4.48
C LYS A 79 12.48 9.07 -5.73
N SER A 80 11.54 9.68 -6.44
CA SER A 80 11.85 10.64 -7.51
C SER A 80 12.41 11.91 -6.86
N PRO A 81 13.56 12.45 -7.31
CA PRO A 81 14.10 13.74 -6.86
C PRO A 81 13.12 14.90 -7.10
#